data_AF-A0A348Z449-F1
#
_entry.id   AF-A0A348Z449-F1
#
_cell.length_a   1.000
_cell.length_b   1.000
_cell.length_c   1.000
_cell.angle_alpha   90.00
_cell.angle_beta   90.00
_cell.angle_gamma   90.00
#
_symmetry.space_group_name_H-M   'P 1'
#
loop_
_entity.id
_entity.type
_entity.pdbx_description
1 polymer ?
#
loop_
_entity_poly.entity_id
_entity_poly.type
_entity_poly.pdbx_seq_one_letter_code
_entity_poly.pdbx_strand_id
1 'polypeptide(L)'
;MRIEMPNKLTENQITEILNLETVSFGEDVLENHDFLSNEINFDKTVQCFYMGYVNDMLVAFLTTFIPTSYEGEILAVTHPEYRGRGYLKKLHERLFQT
;
A
#
# COMPACT_ATOMS: atom_id res chain seq x y z
N MET A 1 0.37 -12.04 10.14
CA MET A 1 0.56 -11.27 8.91
C MET A 1 2.00 -10.80 8.90
N ARG A 2 2.75 -11.11 7.84
CA ARG A 2 4.08 -10.54 7.58
C ARG A 2 3.87 -9.13 7.03
N ILE A 3 4.73 -8.18 7.42
CA ILE A 3 4.69 -6.81 6.89
C ILE A 3 6.03 -6.51 6.23
N GLU A 4 5.99 -6.03 5.00
CA GLU A 4 7.14 -5.49 4.28
C GLU A 4 6.92 -3.98 4.07
N MET A 5 7.99 -3.19 4.18
CA MET A 5 7.91 -1.72 4.17
C MET A 5 8.97 -1.09 3.25
N PRO A 6 8.95 -1.37 1.94
CA PRO A 6 9.95 -0.81 1.03
C PRO A 6 9.69 0.69 0.76
N ASN A 7 10.76 1.39 0.37
CA ASN A 7 10.68 2.70 -0.26
C ASN A 7 10.75 2.63 -1.79
N LYS A 8 10.94 1.41 -2.35
CA LYS A 8 10.93 1.11 -3.77
C LYS A 8 10.36 -0.28 -4.01
N LEU A 9 9.37 -0.38 -4.88
CA LEU A 9 8.73 -1.65 -5.22
C LEU A 9 9.55 -2.42 -6.26
N THR A 10 9.49 -3.75 -6.16
CA THR A 10 9.90 -4.68 -7.22
C THR A 10 8.76 -4.90 -8.22
N GLU A 11 9.08 -5.42 -9.41
CA GLU A 11 8.07 -5.76 -10.43
C GLU A 11 7.02 -6.77 -9.92
N ASN A 12 7.46 -7.74 -9.10
CA ASN A 12 6.56 -8.70 -8.46
C ASN A 12 5.60 -8.01 -7.49
N GLN A 13 6.11 -7.12 -6.62
CA GLN A 13 5.28 -6.39 -5.67
C GLN A 13 4.28 -5.46 -6.36
N ILE A 14 4.69 -4.79 -7.45
CA ILE A 14 3.77 -4.01 -8.29
C ILE A 14 2.64 -4.89 -8.80
N THR A 15 2.96 -6.07 -9.33
CA THR A 15 1.97 -7.02 -9.85
C THR A 15 1.01 -7.49 -8.75
N GLU A 16 1.52 -7.80 -7.54
CA GLU A 16 0.70 -8.17 -6.39
C GLU A 16 -0.28 -7.07 -5.97
N ILE A 17 0.17 -5.81 -5.97
CA ILE A 17 -0.67 -4.65 -5.64
C ILE A 17 -1.77 -4.46 -6.67
N LEU A 18 -1.45 -4.49 -7.97
CA LEU A 18 -2.43 -4.35 -9.04
C LEU A 18 -3.49 -5.45 -9.00
N ASN A 19 -3.09 -6.69 -8.70
CA ASN A 19 -4.03 -7.79 -8.48
C ASN A 19 -4.94 -7.55 -7.27
N LEU A 20 -4.38 -7.05 -6.16
CA LEU A 20 -5.15 -6.71 -4.97
C LEU A 20 -6.17 -5.60 -5.22
N GLU A 21 -5.77 -4.53 -5.92
CA GLU A 21 -6.66 -3.45 -6.37
C GLU A 21 -7.79 -3.99 -7.22
N THR A 22 -7.45 -4.78 -8.25
CA THR A 22 -8.42 -5.38 -9.19
C THR A 22 -9.48 -6.21 -8.45
N VAL A 23 -9.07 -7.09 -7.53
CA VAL A 23 -10.01 -7.91 -6.74
C VAL A 23 -10.84 -7.05 -5.77
N SER A 24 -10.29 -5.94 -5.30
CA SER A 24 -10.94 -5.08 -4.30
C SER A 24 -11.95 -4.10 -4.89
N PHE A 25 -11.75 -3.65 -6.13
CA PHE A 25 -12.53 -2.61 -6.80
C PHE A 25 -13.34 -3.11 -8.00
N GLY A 26 -13.03 -4.27 -8.59
CA GLY A 26 -13.76 -4.83 -9.74
C GLY A 26 -13.49 -4.09 -11.06
N GLU A 27 -14.46 -4.12 -12.00
CA GLU A 27 -14.39 -3.40 -13.30
C GLU A 27 -14.57 -1.87 -13.16
N ASP A 28 -14.88 -1.37 -11.96
CA ASP A 28 -14.91 0.06 -11.60
C ASP A 28 -13.48 0.62 -11.48
N VAL A 29 -12.66 0.38 -12.51
CA VAL A 29 -11.32 0.93 -12.70
C VAL A 29 -11.48 2.41 -13.08
N LEU A 30 -11.96 3.21 -12.13
CA LEU A 30 -11.84 4.66 -12.17
C LEU A 30 -10.35 4.96 -12.09
N GLU A 31 -9.74 5.29 -13.24
CA GLU A 31 -8.68 6.29 -13.56
C GLU A 31 -7.63 6.73 -12.49
N ASN A 32 -7.57 6.09 -11.33
CA ASN A 32 -6.82 6.42 -10.12
C ASN A 32 -6.16 5.14 -9.60
N HIS A 33 -5.30 4.53 -10.42
CA HIS A 33 -4.33 3.58 -9.87
C HIS A 33 -3.44 4.32 -8.87
N ASP A 34 -3.10 3.66 -7.77
CA ASP A 34 -2.09 4.19 -6.86
C ASP A 34 -0.83 4.51 -7.67
N PHE A 35 -0.25 5.70 -7.47
CA PHE A 35 1.03 6.01 -8.09
C PHE A 35 2.11 5.18 -7.38
N LEU A 36 2.43 4.00 -7.94
CA LEU A 36 3.35 3.01 -7.37
C LEU A 36 4.83 3.40 -7.56
N SER A 37 5.15 4.66 -7.31
CA SER A 37 6.49 5.20 -7.43
C SER A 37 6.75 6.27 -6.38
N ASN A 38 7.91 6.17 -5.73
CA ASN A 38 8.38 7.10 -4.72
C ASN A 38 9.08 8.33 -5.35
N GLU A 39 9.13 8.44 -6.68
CA GLU A 39 9.93 9.45 -7.38
C GLU A 39 9.43 10.89 -7.22
N ILE A 40 8.17 11.06 -6.85
CA ILE A 40 7.54 12.38 -6.67
C ILE A 40 7.33 12.74 -5.19
N ASN A 41 7.75 11.88 -4.27
CA ASN A 41 7.74 12.21 -2.85
C ASN A 41 8.89 13.16 -2.51
N PHE A 42 8.65 14.03 -1.54
CA PHE A 42 9.59 15.02 -1.01
C PHE A 42 10.87 14.35 -0.50
N ASP A 43 10.73 13.27 0.27
CA ASP A 43 11.84 12.44 0.72
C ASP A 43 11.71 11.03 0.12
N LYS A 44 12.61 10.69 -0.80
CA LYS A 44 12.62 9.40 -1.51
C LYS A 44 13.25 8.26 -0.69
N THR A 45 13.77 8.56 0.50
CA THR A 45 14.40 7.56 1.36
C THR A 45 13.41 6.93 2.33
N VAL A 46 12.29 7.61 2.62
CA VAL A 46 11.27 7.14 3.56
C VAL A 46 10.53 5.92 3.03
N GLN A 47 10.13 5.04 3.96
CA GLN A 47 9.25 3.92 3.66
C GLN A 47 7.87 4.47 3.33
N CYS A 48 7.45 4.30 2.08
CA CYS A 48 6.18 4.82 1.58
C CYS A 48 5.21 3.72 1.14
N PHE A 49 5.65 2.46 1.10
CA PHE A 49 4.81 1.32 0.75
C PHE A 49 4.76 0.34 1.92
N TYR A 50 3.57 -0.10 2.31
CA TYR A 50 3.33 -1.00 3.43
C TYR A 50 2.51 -2.19 2.95
N MET A 51 3.12 -3.37 2.95
CA MET A 51 2.58 -4.57 2.33
C MET A 51 2.29 -5.64 3.38
N GLY A 52 1.02 -6.04 3.52
CA GLY A 52 0.55 -7.01 4.52
C GLY A 52 0.24 -8.37 3.91
N TYR A 53 1.04 -9.39 4.28
CA TYR A 53 0.94 -10.75 3.74
C TYR A 53 0.37 -11.77 4.74
N VAL A 54 -0.55 -12.61 4.28
CA VAL A 54 -1.06 -13.78 5.01
C VAL A 54 -0.89 -15.01 4.12
N ASN A 55 -0.17 -16.03 4.58
CA ASN A 55 0.18 -17.22 3.79
C ASN A 55 0.77 -16.87 2.42
N ASP A 56 1.71 -15.92 2.41
CA ASP A 56 2.38 -15.37 1.22
C ASP A 56 1.48 -14.68 0.18
N MET A 57 0.18 -14.52 0.46
CA MET A 57 -0.72 -13.68 -0.33
C MET A 57 -0.73 -12.25 0.22
N LEU A 58 -0.60 -11.25 -0.64
CA LEU A 58 -0.82 -9.85 -0.29
C LEU A 58 -2.31 -9.62 -0.03
N VAL A 59 -2.67 -9.30 1.21
CA VAL A 59 -4.08 -9.14 1.63
C VAL A 59 -4.43 -7.70 2.03
N ALA A 60 -3.43 -6.87 2.30
CA ALA A 60 -3.60 -5.46 2.61
C ALA A 60 -2.41 -4.66 2.09
N PHE A 61 -2.68 -3.47 1.58
CA PHE A 61 -1.67 -2.53 1.10
C PHE A 61 -2.01 -1.13 1.58
N LEU A 62 -0.98 -0.36 1.92
CA LEU A 62 -1.09 1.05 2.26
C LEU A 62 0.12 1.76 1.62
N THR A 63 -0.13 2.87 0.95
CA THR A 63 0.91 3.75 0.40
C THR A 63 0.74 5.17 0.89
N THR A 64 1.85 5.89 0.99
CA THR A 64 1.88 7.31 1.33
C THR A 64 2.47 8.13 0.20
N PHE A 65 1.69 9.09 -0.29
CA PHE A 65 2.17 10.15 -1.18
C PHE A 65 2.47 11.40 -0.34
N ILE A 66 3.72 11.85 -0.33
CA ILE A 66 4.24 12.92 0.52
C ILE A 66 4.81 14.01 -0.40
N PRO A 67 3.97 14.90 -0.95
CA PRO A 67 4.43 15.92 -1.91
C PRO A 67 5.32 17.00 -1.27
N THR A 68 5.16 17.24 0.03
CA THR A 68 5.96 18.22 0.79
C THR A 68 6.25 17.74 2.20
N SER A 69 7.07 18.47 2.96
CA SER A 69 7.42 18.14 4.35
C SER A 69 6.27 18.31 5.36
N TYR A 70 5.10 18.81 4.94
CA TYR A 70 4.00 19.17 5.86
C TYR A 70 2.69 18.44 5.57
N GLU A 71 2.59 17.74 4.44
CA GLU A 71 1.37 17.09 3.97
C GLU A 71 1.69 15.74 3.36
N GLY A 72 0.77 14.82 3.55
CA GLY A 72 0.82 13.49 2.96
C GLY A 72 -0.59 12.93 2.80
N GLU A 73 -0.77 12.16 1.75
CA GLU A 73 -1.98 11.42 1.42
C GLU A 73 -1.72 9.94 1.66
N ILE A 74 -2.71 9.25 2.22
CA ILE A 74 -2.68 7.81 2.44
C ILE A 74 -3.71 7.17 1.54
N LEU A 75 -3.26 6.24 0.71
CA LEU A 75 -4.12 5.34 -0.05
C LEU A 75 -3.95 3.94 0.53
N ALA A 76 -5.06 3.22 0.65
CA ALA A 76 -5.02 1.89 1.24
C ALA A 76 -6.13 0.99 0.74
N VAL A 77 -5.80 -0.28 0.58
CA VAL A 77 -6.70 -1.31 0.08
C VAL A 77 -6.56 -2.58 0.91
N THR A 78 -7.68 -3.29 1.09
CA THR A 78 -7.71 -4.58 1.77
C THR A 78 -8.60 -5.52 0.99
N HIS A 79 -8.07 -6.72 0.75
CA HIS A 79 -8.75 -7.79 0.03
C HIS A 79 -10.12 -8.03 0.66
N PRO A 80 -11.22 -8.11 -0.12
CA PRO A 80 -12.59 -8.18 0.41
C PRO A 80 -12.80 -9.25 1.48
N GLU A 81 -12.33 -10.48 1.25
CA GLU A 81 -12.46 -11.61 2.18
C GLU A 81 -11.64 -11.48 3.49
N TYR A 82 -10.70 -10.53 3.53
CA TYR A 82 -9.83 -10.27 4.66
C TYR A 82 -10.18 -8.96 5.39
N ARG A 83 -11.24 -8.24 4.97
CA ARG A 83 -11.78 -7.06 5.67
C ARG A 83 -12.33 -7.42 7.05
N GLY A 84 -12.39 -6.44 7.95
CA GLY A 84 -12.87 -6.63 9.33
C GLY A 84 -11.91 -7.39 10.26
N ARG A 85 -10.72 -7.79 9.77
CA ARG A 85 -9.71 -8.54 10.55
C ARG A 85 -8.60 -7.65 11.14
N GLY A 86 -8.69 -6.34 10.97
CA GLY A 86 -7.74 -5.36 11.51
C GLY A 86 -6.38 -5.29 10.79
N TYR A 87 -6.24 -5.86 9.59
CA TYR A 87 -4.96 -5.83 8.86
C TYR A 87 -4.54 -4.43 8.43
N LEU A 88 -5.48 -3.64 7.90
CA LEU A 88 -5.20 -2.25 7.56
C LEU A 88 -4.77 -1.43 8.79
N LYS A 89 -5.42 -1.66 9.94
CA LYS A 89 -5.02 -1.04 11.21
C LYS A 89 -3.57 -1.36 11.58
N LYS A 90 -3.14 -2.60 11.39
CA LYS A 90 -1.75 -3.01 11.64
C LYS A 90 -0.75 -2.32 10.71
N LEU A 91 -1.11 -2.09 9.44
CA LEU A 91 -0.27 -1.33 8.51
C LEU A 91 -0.19 0.14 8.93
N HIS A 92 -1.33 0.75 9.26
CA HIS A 92 -1.40 2.12 9.74
C HIS A 92 -0.59 2.32 11.03
N GLU A 93 -0.62 1.38 11.98
CA GLU A 93 0.22 1.44 13.18
C GLU A 93 1.72 1.46 12.87
N ARG A 94 2.17 0.81 11.79
CA ARG A 94 3.59 0.85 11.38
C ARG A 94 4.00 2.19 10.78
N LEU A 95 3.11 2.86 10.07
CA LEU A 95 3.36 4.18 9.50
C LEU A 95 3.75 5.23 10.56
N PHE A 96 3.18 5.15 11.77
CA PHE A 96 3.48 6.11 12.85
C PHE A 96 4.61 5.65 13.80
N GLN A 97 5.30 4.56 13.47
CA GLN A 97 6.41 4.01 14.25
C GLN A 97 7.78 4.19 13.58
N THR A 98 7.81 4.62 12.32
CA THR A 98 9.00 4.99 11.53
C THR A 98 9.35 6.45 11.71
#